data_AF-A0A661D4K1-F1
#
_entry.id   AF-A0A661D4K1-F1
#
_cell.length_a   1.000
_cell.length_b   1.000
_cell.length_c   1.000
_cell.angle_alpha   90.00
_cell.angle_beta   90.00
_cell.angle_gamma   90.00
#
_symmetry.space_group_name_H-M   'P 1'
#
loop_
_entity.id
_entity.type
_entity.pdbx_description
1 polymer ?
#
loop_
_entity_poly.entity_id
_entity_poly.type
_entity_poly.pdbx_seq_one_letter_code
_entity_poly.pdbx_strand_id
1 'polypeptide(L)'
;MGGIIGDDGVNVEMWSPWPEVNWPPTNSNEELLDMTRPDLPESYRGTLRTVIRYAVVMAFVGLLVGISFQESAKKLTFDDAPAGVHLEALIQLALVHGHVFVMGVLLPLALAGALLMARRAGGRDLSPRGLAWLVRGYLPLAAGSLVLHLYKGYHVLLMARAGERDFAVIDQAFLGGSHLLRYGVYALIHAGMGVTLGVFLVLLWRSLGREN
;
A
#
# COMPACT_ATOMS: atom_id res chain seq x y z
N MET A 1 57.91 -43.05 34.69
CA MET A 1 58.71 -41.91 35.16
C MET A 1 58.14 -40.67 34.47
N GLY A 2 57.55 -39.66 35.09
CA GLY A 2 57.30 -39.29 36.49
C GLY A 2 56.97 -37.78 36.50
N GLY A 3 55.95 -37.36 37.28
CA GLY A 3 55.81 -36.00 37.84
C GLY A 3 55.50 -34.82 36.88
N ILE A 4 54.92 -33.67 37.24
CA ILE A 4 54.55 -33.01 38.51
C ILE A 4 53.55 -31.87 38.14
N ILE A 5 52.39 -31.88 38.81
CA ILE A 5 51.64 -30.79 39.48
C ILE A 5 52.03 -29.32 39.21
N GLY A 6 51.03 -28.47 38.94
CA GLY A 6 51.08 -27.01 39.04
C GLY A 6 49.69 -26.41 38.81
N ASP A 7 48.87 -26.45 39.86
CA ASP A 7 47.51 -25.90 39.93
C ASP A 7 47.58 -24.57 40.67
N ASP A 8 47.91 -23.51 39.94
CA ASP A 8 48.08 -22.16 40.48
C ASP A 8 46.73 -21.45 40.37
N GLY A 9 45.81 -21.80 41.26
CA GLY A 9 44.55 -21.09 41.45
C GLY A 9 44.77 -19.65 41.89
N VAL A 10 45.02 -18.75 40.92
CA VAL A 10 45.00 -17.31 41.14
C VAL A 10 43.55 -16.86 41.05
N ASN A 11 42.87 -16.81 42.19
CA ASN A 11 41.63 -16.06 42.34
C ASN A 11 41.95 -14.56 42.15
N VAL A 12 41.72 -14.07 40.94
CA VAL A 12 41.66 -12.64 40.67
C VAL A 12 40.34 -12.15 41.27
N GLU A 13 40.36 -11.78 42.55
CA GLU A 13 39.30 -10.98 43.15
C GLU A 13 39.22 -9.67 42.37
N MET A 14 38.26 -9.62 41.44
CA MET A 14 37.90 -8.42 40.71
C MET A 14 37.21 -7.48 41.69
N TRP A 15 38.01 -6.69 42.40
CA TRP A 15 37.56 -5.57 43.21
C TRP A 15 36.75 -4.62 42.32
N SER A 16 35.43 -4.58 42.53
CA SER A 16 34.54 -3.55 41.96
C SER A 16 34.62 -2.31 42.85
N PRO A 17 35.20 -1.18 42.40
CA PRO A 17 35.34 0.02 43.23
C PRO A 17 34.07 0.87 43.30
N TRP A 18 32.95 0.38 42.77
CA TRP A 18 31.71 1.15 42.71
C TRP A 18 30.74 0.68 43.78
N PRO A 19 30.24 1.57 44.65
CA PRO A 19 29.11 1.22 45.51
C PRO A 19 27.95 0.78 44.63
N GLU A 20 27.25 -0.29 45.03
CA GLU A 20 25.99 -0.69 44.40
C GLU A 20 25.05 0.51 44.39
N VAL A 21 24.97 1.19 43.26
CA VAL A 21 23.98 2.23 43.03
C VAL A 21 22.65 1.51 43.00
N ASN A 22 21.91 1.62 44.10
CA ASN A 22 20.55 1.12 44.22
C ASN A 22 19.66 1.96 43.30
N TRP A 23 19.66 1.61 42.02
CA TRP A 23 18.78 2.23 41.04
C TRP A 23 17.34 2.00 41.48
N PRO A 24 16.50 3.04 41.56
CA PRO A 24 15.08 2.85 41.83
C PRO A 24 14.52 1.84 40.82
N PRO A 25 13.63 0.93 41.23
CA PRO A 25 13.08 -0.09 40.35
C PRO A 25 12.57 0.58 39.07
N THR A 26 13.00 0.05 37.93
CA THR A 26 12.91 0.62 36.57
C THR A 26 11.48 0.68 36.00
N ASN A 27 10.49 0.83 36.86
CA ASN A 27 9.07 0.97 36.55
C ASN A 27 8.81 2.24 35.70
N SER A 28 9.73 3.21 35.72
CA SER A 28 9.62 4.46 34.95
C SER A 28 9.70 4.27 33.43
N ASN A 29 10.29 3.18 32.95
CA ASN A 29 10.32 2.90 31.51
C ASN A 29 8.98 2.34 31.00
N GLU A 30 8.24 1.60 31.82
CA GLU A 30 6.91 1.12 31.46
C GLU A 30 5.89 2.26 31.46
N GLU A 31 5.96 3.19 32.41
CA GLU A 31 5.12 4.40 32.44
C GLU A 31 5.40 5.34 31.24
N LEU A 32 6.67 5.53 30.85
CA LEU A 32 7.01 6.31 29.65
C LEU A 32 6.56 5.61 28.35
N LEU A 33 6.61 4.28 28.31
CA LEU A 33 6.14 3.48 27.16
C LEU A 33 4.61 3.41 27.09
N ASP A 34 3.91 3.50 28.21
CA ASP A 34 2.45 3.49 28.25
C ASP A 34 1.87 4.85 27.84
N MET A 35 2.53 5.96 28.24
CA MET A 35 2.17 7.32 27.77
C MET A 35 2.37 7.54 26.25
N THR A 36 3.11 6.66 25.56
CA THR A 36 3.37 6.80 24.12
C THR A 36 2.44 5.96 23.24
N ARG A 37 1.59 5.10 23.83
CA ARG A 37 0.54 4.39 23.08
C ARG A 37 -0.76 5.18 23.20
N PRO A 38 -1.12 6.01 22.21
CA PRO A 38 -2.47 6.56 22.18
C PRO A 38 -3.44 5.38 22.20
N ASP A 39 -4.30 5.33 23.22
CA ASP A 39 -5.32 4.31 23.33
C ASP A 39 -6.28 4.47 22.14
N LEU A 40 -6.01 3.71 21.08
CA LEU A 40 -6.77 3.73 19.85
C LEU A 40 -7.92 2.72 19.97
N PRO A 41 -9.15 3.10 19.58
CA PRO A 41 -10.28 2.20 19.52
C PRO A 41 -9.91 0.98 18.70
N GLU A 42 -10.41 -0.19 19.10
CA GLU A 42 -10.09 -1.43 18.42
C GLU A 42 -10.42 -1.39 16.92
N SER A 43 -11.51 -0.72 16.55
CA SER A 43 -11.93 -0.49 15.16
C SER A 43 -10.89 0.30 14.35
N TYR A 44 -10.25 1.29 14.96
CA TYR A 44 -9.16 2.08 14.35
C TYR A 44 -7.92 1.21 14.19
N ARG A 45 -7.52 0.47 15.23
CA ARG A 45 -6.36 -0.43 15.17
C ARG A 45 -6.52 -1.47 14.05
N GLY A 46 -7.69 -2.09 13.94
CA GLY A 46 -8.01 -3.06 12.89
C GLY A 46 -7.96 -2.43 11.49
N THR A 47 -8.54 -1.24 11.34
CA THR A 47 -8.55 -0.49 10.06
C THR A 47 -7.14 -0.10 9.63
N LEU A 48 -6.36 0.53 10.53
CA LEU A 48 -4.99 0.96 10.25
C LEU A 48 -4.10 -0.23 9.88
N ARG A 49 -4.19 -1.33 10.64
CA ARG A 49 -3.45 -2.56 10.32
C ARG A 49 -3.79 -3.09 8.94
N THR A 50 -5.08 -3.09 8.56
CA THR A 50 -5.53 -3.56 7.25
C THR A 50 -5.01 -2.66 6.13
N VAL A 51 -5.13 -1.34 6.28
CA VAL A 51 -4.69 -0.36 5.29
C VAL A 51 -3.18 -0.39 5.10
N ILE A 52 -2.40 -0.48 6.18
CA ILE A 52 -0.93 -0.59 6.11
C ILE A 52 -0.53 -1.91 5.43
N ARG A 53 -1.14 -3.04 5.82
CA ARG A 53 -0.86 -4.34 5.17
C ARG A 53 -1.18 -4.29 3.68
N TYR A 54 -2.31 -3.71 3.31
CA TYR A 54 -2.68 -3.50 1.91
C TYR A 54 -1.60 -2.67 1.19
N ALA A 55 -1.19 -1.53 1.74
CA ALA A 55 -0.17 -0.68 1.13
C ALA A 55 1.18 -1.41 0.97
N VAL A 56 1.60 -2.20 1.97
CA VAL A 56 2.81 -3.03 1.88
C VAL A 56 2.70 -4.06 0.76
N VAL A 57 1.58 -4.80 0.70
CA VAL A 57 1.34 -5.78 -0.38
C VAL A 57 1.34 -5.09 -1.74
N MET A 58 0.66 -3.95 -1.87
CA MET A 58 0.61 -3.19 -3.12
C MET A 58 1.95 -2.60 -3.52
N ALA A 59 2.84 -2.27 -2.57
CA ALA A 59 4.20 -1.87 -2.88
C ALA A 59 4.99 -3.01 -3.54
N PHE A 60 4.89 -4.24 -3.02
CA PHE A 60 5.47 -5.42 -3.66
C PHE A 60 4.86 -5.66 -5.04
N VAL A 61 3.53 -5.56 -5.18
CA VAL A 61 2.85 -5.66 -6.49
C VAL A 61 3.37 -4.58 -7.45
N GLY A 62 3.55 -3.34 -6.99
CA GLY A 62 4.07 -2.24 -7.79
C GLY A 62 5.48 -2.52 -8.32
N LEU A 63 6.37 -3.06 -7.47
CA LEU A 63 7.70 -3.50 -7.88
C LEU A 63 7.63 -4.60 -8.95
N LEU A 64 6.80 -5.62 -8.73
CA LEU A 64 6.61 -6.72 -9.69
C LEU A 64 6.04 -6.22 -11.02
N VAL A 65 5.08 -5.30 -11.00
CA VAL A 65 4.51 -4.66 -12.20
C VAL A 65 5.59 -3.84 -12.92
N GLY A 66 6.45 -3.13 -12.19
CA GLY A 66 7.56 -2.37 -12.76
C GLY A 66 8.57 -3.27 -13.49
N ILE A 67 8.98 -4.37 -12.86
CA ILE A 67 9.86 -5.38 -13.48
C ILE A 67 9.18 -6.01 -14.70
N SER A 68 7.91 -6.40 -14.56
CA SER A 68 7.15 -7.01 -15.67
C SER A 68 7.01 -6.06 -16.86
N PHE A 69 6.81 -4.77 -16.61
CA PHE A 69 6.80 -3.74 -17.65
C PHE A 69 8.16 -3.65 -18.36
N GLN A 70 9.26 -3.58 -17.62
CA GLN A 70 10.61 -3.53 -18.21
C GLN A 70 10.89 -4.75 -19.10
N GLU A 71 10.51 -5.95 -18.67
CA GLU A 71 10.69 -7.16 -19.47
C GLU A 71 9.75 -7.23 -20.67
N SER A 72 8.51 -6.75 -20.52
CA SER A 72 7.52 -6.73 -21.59
C SER A 72 7.86 -5.69 -22.67
N ALA A 73 8.38 -4.53 -22.27
CA ALA A 73 8.77 -3.45 -23.18
C ALA A 73 9.87 -3.90 -24.17
N LYS A 74 10.78 -4.77 -23.74
CA LYS A 74 11.83 -5.34 -24.60
C LYS A 74 11.30 -6.24 -25.72
N LYS A 75 10.02 -6.66 -25.66
CA LYS A 75 9.42 -7.62 -26.60
C LYS A 75 8.72 -6.97 -27.80
N LEU A 76 8.68 -5.64 -27.86
CA LEU A 76 8.24 -4.87 -29.01
C LEU A 76 9.42 -4.00 -29.43
N THR A 77 10.13 -4.38 -30.48
CA THR A 77 11.30 -3.62 -30.94
C THR A 77 10.89 -2.52 -31.93
N PHE A 78 11.80 -1.58 -32.22
CA PHE A 78 11.55 -0.57 -33.27
C PHE A 78 11.53 -1.17 -34.69
N ASP A 79 12.10 -2.36 -34.87
CA ASP A 79 11.97 -3.12 -36.11
C ASP A 79 10.56 -3.71 -36.25
N ASP A 80 9.95 -4.09 -35.12
CA ASP A 80 8.57 -4.60 -35.08
C ASP A 80 7.53 -3.48 -35.16
N ALA A 81 7.83 -2.27 -34.70
CA ALA A 81 6.86 -1.18 -34.60
C ALA A 81 7.49 0.20 -34.82
N PRO A 82 6.88 1.06 -35.68
CA PRO A 82 7.27 2.47 -35.75
C PRO A 82 7.22 3.14 -34.38
N ALA A 83 8.08 4.13 -34.15
CA ALA A 83 8.28 4.74 -32.84
C ALA A 83 6.97 5.25 -32.18
N GLY A 84 6.03 5.80 -32.96
CA GLY A 84 4.72 6.23 -32.46
C GLY A 84 3.89 5.09 -31.90
N VAL A 85 3.76 3.99 -32.66
CA VAL A 85 3.03 2.78 -32.23
C VAL A 85 3.71 2.15 -31.03
N HIS A 86 5.05 2.11 -31.01
CA HIS A 86 5.81 1.60 -29.89
C HIS A 86 5.52 2.39 -28.60
N LEU A 87 5.52 3.73 -28.66
CA LEU A 87 5.19 4.58 -27.52
C LEU A 87 3.75 4.36 -27.03
N GLU A 88 2.77 4.38 -27.94
CA GLU A 88 1.35 4.20 -27.59
C GLU A 88 1.05 2.81 -27.01
N ALA A 89 1.73 1.78 -27.50
CA ALA A 89 1.58 0.42 -26.98
C ALA A 89 2.13 0.25 -25.56
N LEU A 90 3.19 1.00 -25.21
CA LEU A 90 3.87 0.87 -23.92
C LEU A 90 3.36 1.85 -22.86
N ILE A 91 2.87 3.03 -23.25
CA ILE A 91 2.48 4.07 -22.29
C ILE A 91 1.39 3.59 -21.33
N GLN A 92 0.42 2.80 -21.81
CA GLN A 92 -0.65 2.25 -20.98
C GLN A 92 -0.10 1.34 -19.88
N LEU A 93 0.87 0.47 -20.23
CA LEU A 93 1.49 -0.45 -19.27
C LEU A 93 2.41 0.30 -18.29
N ALA A 94 3.14 1.32 -18.76
CA ALA A 94 3.97 2.18 -17.92
C ALA A 94 3.14 2.92 -16.86
N LEU A 95 1.97 3.43 -17.25
CA LEU A 95 1.06 4.12 -16.33
C LEU A 95 0.52 3.22 -15.23
N VAL A 96 0.38 1.90 -15.47
CA VAL A 96 -0.10 0.96 -14.43
C VAL A 96 0.80 0.99 -13.20
N HIS A 97 2.12 1.04 -13.40
CA HIS A 97 3.07 1.09 -12.28
C HIS A 97 2.83 2.32 -11.38
N GLY A 98 2.69 3.51 -11.99
CA GLY A 98 2.38 4.74 -11.26
C GLY A 98 1.03 4.66 -10.53
N HIS A 99 0.01 4.11 -11.18
CA HIS A 99 -1.32 3.91 -10.58
C HIS A 99 -1.29 2.95 -9.39
N VAL A 100 -0.50 1.87 -9.45
CA VAL A 100 -0.33 0.94 -8.33
C VAL A 100 0.26 1.68 -7.12
N PHE A 101 1.28 2.52 -7.30
CA PHE A 101 1.85 3.27 -6.19
C PHE A 101 0.88 4.32 -5.65
N VAL A 102 0.23 5.11 -6.50
CA VAL A 102 -0.67 6.18 -6.05
C VAL A 102 -1.90 5.61 -5.35
N MET A 103 -2.64 4.71 -6.01
CA MET A 103 -3.91 4.17 -5.48
C MET A 103 -3.71 2.99 -4.52
N GLY A 104 -2.66 2.20 -4.71
CA GLY A 104 -2.37 1.02 -3.90
C GLY A 104 -1.55 1.31 -2.65
N VAL A 105 -0.72 2.37 -2.65
CA VAL A 105 0.24 2.63 -1.56
C VAL A 105 0.04 4.01 -0.94
N LEU A 106 0.27 5.07 -1.70
CA LEU A 106 0.35 6.44 -1.17
C LEU A 106 -1.00 6.93 -0.64
N LEU A 107 -2.08 6.77 -1.40
CA LEU A 107 -3.40 7.22 -0.98
C LEU A 107 -3.92 6.44 0.24
N PRO A 108 -3.84 5.08 0.31
CA PRO A 108 -4.17 4.35 1.54
C PRO A 108 -3.38 4.83 2.77
N LEU A 109 -2.06 5.03 2.64
CA LEU A 109 -1.22 5.55 3.73
C LEU A 109 -1.63 6.97 4.14
N ALA A 110 -1.93 7.84 3.17
CA ALA A 110 -2.42 9.18 3.43
C ALA A 110 -3.75 9.16 4.20
N LEU A 111 -4.69 8.27 3.84
CA LEU A 111 -5.97 8.12 4.53
C LEU A 111 -5.81 7.57 5.95
N ALA A 112 -4.88 6.63 6.16
CA ALA A 112 -4.51 6.15 7.50
C ALA A 112 -3.91 7.27 8.35
N GLY A 113 -3.01 8.07 7.77
CA GLY A 113 -2.43 9.25 8.42
C GLY A 113 -3.48 10.29 8.76
N ALA A 114 -4.38 10.61 7.83
CA ALA A 114 -5.46 11.58 8.03
C ALA A 114 -6.41 11.14 9.14
N LEU A 115 -6.74 9.84 9.24
CA LEU A 115 -7.54 9.29 10.33
C LEU A 115 -6.87 9.49 11.70
N LEU A 116 -5.57 9.23 11.79
CA LEU A 116 -4.80 9.44 13.02
C LEU A 116 -4.68 10.93 13.38
N MET A 117 -4.43 11.79 12.40
CA MET A 117 -4.33 13.24 12.62
C MET A 117 -5.68 13.83 13.05
N ALA A 118 -6.79 13.36 12.47
CA ALA A 118 -8.12 13.83 12.86
C ALA A 118 -8.44 13.53 14.33
N ARG A 119 -8.11 12.31 14.79
CA ARG A 119 -8.26 11.96 16.21
C ARG A 119 -7.34 12.79 17.10
N ARG A 120 -6.07 12.97 16.72
CA ARG A 120 -5.11 13.80 17.48
C ARG A 120 -5.54 15.27 17.57
N ALA A 121 -6.27 15.76 16.58
CA ALA A 121 -6.86 17.10 16.59
C ALA A 121 -8.13 17.21 17.46
N GLY A 122 -8.50 16.16 18.19
CA GLY A 122 -9.72 16.11 19.00
C GLY A 122 -10.99 15.78 18.20
N GLY A 123 -10.85 15.29 16.98
CA GLY A 123 -11.98 14.83 16.17
C GLY A 123 -12.65 13.61 16.78
N ARG A 124 -13.97 13.50 16.58
CA ARG A 124 -14.79 12.38 17.05
C ARG A 124 -14.40 11.07 16.37
N ASP A 125 -14.62 9.96 17.05
CA ASP A 125 -14.35 8.66 16.44
C ASP A 125 -15.34 8.33 15.34
N LEU A 126 -14.81 7.87 14.20
CA LEU A 126 -15.61 7.31 13.13
C LEU A 126 -16.16 5.96 13.57
N SER A 127 -17.45 5.75 13.34
CA SER A 127 -18.10 4.47 13.61
C SER A 127 -17.46 3.33 12.80
N PRO A 128 -17.57 2.06 13.24
CA PRO A 128 -17.10 0.91 12.46
C PRO A 128 -17.67 0.85 11.03
N ARG A 129 -18.92 1.31 10.84
CA ARG A 129 -19.53 1.42 9.50
C ARG A 129 -18.86 2.50 8.65
N GLY A 130 -18.45 3.61 9.26
CA GLY A 130 -17.70 4.66 8.58
C GLY A 130 -16.34 4.16 8.08
N LEU A 131 -15.61 3.44 8.94
CA LEU A 131 -14.33 2.83 8.58
C LEU A 131 -14.48 1.73 7.52
N ALA A 132 -15.61 1.02 7.50
CA ALA A 132 -15.89 -0.02 6.51
C ALA A 132 -15.90 0.51 5.06
N TRP A 133 -16.27 1.78 4.83
CA TRP A 133 -16.18 2.40 3.50
C TRP A 133 -14.77 2.44 2.94
N LEU A 134 -13.77 2.62 3.82
CA LEU A 134 -12.36 2.54 3.43
C LEU A 134 -11.97 1.10 3.10
N VAL A 135 -12.13 0.17 4.06
CA VAL A 135 -11.58 -1.19 3.95
C VAL A 135 -12.36 -2.14 3.04
N ARG A 136 -13.69 -2.02 2.99
CA ARG A 136 -14.58 -2.88 2.20
C ARG A 136 -15.14 -2.19 0.96
N GLY A 137 -15.00 -0.86 0.88
CA GLY A 137 -15.39 -0.09 -0.30
C GLY A 137 -14.17 0.26 -1.14
N TYR A 138 -13.39 1.25 -0.69
CA TYR A 138 -12.29 1.81 -1.47
C TYR A 138 -11.21 0.78 -1.82
N LEU A 139 -10.67 0.02 -0.86
CA LEU A 139 -9.57 -0.91 -1.12
C LEU A 139 -9.87 -1.97 -2.21
N PRO A 140 -10.98 -2.74 -2.16
CA PRO A 140 -11.27 -3.71 -3.22
C PRO A 140 -11.55 -3.06 -4.58
N LEU A 141 -12.16 -1.87 -4.61
CA LEU A 141 -12.43 -1.16 -5.85
C LEU A 141 -11.15 -0.56 -6.46
N ALA A 142 -10.22 -0.08 -5.61
CA ALA A 142 -8.89 0.33 -6.04
C ALA A 142 -8.11 -0.86 -6.63
N ALA A 143 -8.13 -2.01 -5.96
CA ALA A 143 -7.52 -3.23 -6.49
C ALA A 143 -8.16 -3.66 -7.83
N GLY A 144 -9.49 -3.64 -7.93
CA GLY A 144 -10.20 -3.92 -9.18
C GLY A 144 -9.83 -2.96 -10.31
N SER A 145 -9.69 -1.66 -10.00
CA SER A 145 -9.24 -0.65 -10.96
C SER A 145 -7.83 -0.95 -11.48
N LEU A 146 -6.91 -1.36 -10.60
CA LEU A 146 -5.55 -1.73 -10.98
C LEU A 146 -5.50 -2.98 -11.85
N VAL A 147 -6.33 -3.99 -11.54
CA VAL A 147 -6.47 -5.19 -12.39
C VAL A 147 -6.96 -4.82 -13.79
N LEU A 148 -7.95 -3.93 -13.91
CA LEU A 148 -8.42 -3.45 -15.21
C LEU A 148 -7.36 -2.68 -15.98
N HIS A 149 -6.60 -1.80 -15.32
CA HIS A 149 -5.52 -1.06 -15.95
C HIS A 149 -4.43 -2.00 -16.46
N LEU A 150 -4.06 -3.00 -15.66
CA LEU A 150 -3.09 -4.02 -16.06
C LEU A 150 -3.59 -4.84 -17.26
N TYR A 151 -4.86 -5.28 -17.20
CA TYR A 151 -5.47 -6.01 -18.31
C TYR A 151 -5.53 -5.18 -19.59
N LYS A 152 -5.95 -3.91 -19.51
CA LYS A 152 -5.96 -3.01 -20.66
C LYS A 152 -4.55 -2.77 -21.22
N GLY A 153 -3.56 -2.53 -20.35
CA GLY A 153 -2.17 -2.34 -20.76
C GLY A 153 -1.61 -3.55 -21.52
N TYR A 154 -1.83 -4.76 -21.01
CA TYR A 154 -1.42 -5.98 -21.71
C TYR A 154 -2.22 -6.26 -22.97
N HIS A 155 -3.53 -6.01 -22.99
CA HIS A 155 -4.36 -6.15 -24.20
C HIS A 155 -3.81 -5.29 -25.33
N VAL A 156 -3.53 -4.02 -25.05
CA VAL A 156 -2.94 -3.10 -26.03
C VAL A 156 -1.58 -3.58 -26.52
N LEU A 157 -0.68 -3.96 -25.60
CA LEU A 157 0.65 -4.46 -25.96
C LEU A 157 0.58 -5.72 -26.83
N LEU A 158 -0.27 -6.68 -26.48
CA LEU A 158 -0.37 -7.96 -27.19
C LEU A 158 -0.97 -7.78 -28.60
N MET A 159 -1.99 -6.94 -28.75
CA MET A 159 -2.57 -6.63 -30.06
C MET A 159 -1.56 -5.90 -30.96
N ALA A 160 -0.81 -4.94 -30.41
CA ALA A 160 0.25 -4.26 -31.15
C ALA A 160 1.36 -5.23 -31.60
N ARG A 161 1.74 -6.19 -30.74
CA ARG A 161 2.70 -7.26 -31.08
C ARG A 161 2.15 -8.23 -32.12
N ALA A 162 0.83 -8.44 -32.17
CA ALA A 162 0.17 -9.24 -33.20
C ALA A 162 0.08 -8.51 -34.56
N GLY A 163 0.54 -7.26 -34.63
CA GLY A 163 0.64 -6.49 -35.86
C GLY A 163 -0.45 -5.44 -36.03
N GLU A 164 -1.44 -5.37 -35.15
CA GLU A 164 -2.47 -4.34 -35.19
C GLU A 164 -1.87 -2.96 -34.88
N ARG A 165 -2.24 -1.95 -35.67
CA ARG A 165 -1.70 -0.58 -35.57
C ARG A 165 -2.80 0.45 -35.36
N ASP A 166 -4.06 0.09 -35.58
CA ASP A 166 -5.18 0.94 -35.29
C ASP A 166 -5.61 0.77 -33.83
N PHE A 167 -5.22 1.72 -32.98
CA PHE A 167 -5.56 1.70 -31.57
C PHE A 167 -7.06 1.85 -31.30
N ALA A 168 -7.85 2.38 -32.24
CA ALA A 168 -9.30 2.37 -32.11
C ALA A 168 -9.85 0.94 -32.25
N VAL A 169 -9.30 0.13 -33.16
CA VAL A 169 -9.65 -1.29 -33.30
C VAL A 169 -9.23 -2.07 -32.05
N ILE A 170 -8.02 -1.82 -31.52
CA ILE A 170 -7.53 -2.44 -30.28
C ILE A 170 -8.47 -2.11 -29.10
N ASP A 171 -8.84 -0.84 -28.93
CA ASP A 171 -9.73 -0.41 -27.84
C ASP A 171 -11.15 -0.95 -28.00
N GLN A 172 -11.66 -1.06 -29.23
CA GLN A 172 -12.94 -1.70 -29.51
C GLN A 172 -12.89 -3.19 -29.15
N ALA A 173 -11.81 -3.91 -29.47
CA ALA A 173 -11.66 -5.32 -29.14
C ALA A 173 -11.50 -5.61 -27.63
N PHE A 174 -11.25 -4.59 -26.80
CA PHE A 174 -11.11 -4.75 -25.36
C PHE A 174 -12.37 -5.37 -24.73
N LEU A 175 -12.18 -6.34 -23.83
CA LEU A 175 -13.28 -7.14 -23.24
C LEU A 175 -14.14 -7.83 -24.31
N GLY A 176 -13.51 -8.28 -25.39
CA GLY A 176 -14.15 -9.04 -26.47
C GLY A 176 -15.13 -8.22 -27.32
N GLY A 177 -14.98 -6.89 -27.39
CA GLY A 177 -15.91 -6.07 -28.18
C GLY A 177 -17.15 -5.59 -27.43
N SER A 178 -17.38 -6.07 -26.21
CA SER A 178 -18.63 -5.79 -25.50
C SER A 178 -18.64 -4.42 -24.85
N HIS A 179 -19.31 -3.46 -25.49
CA HIS A 179 -19.54 -2.12 -24.94
C HIS A 179 -20.23 -2.16 -23.57
N LEU A 180 -21.25 -3.01 -23.42
CA LEU A 180 -22.00 -3.13 -22.17
C LEU A 180 -21.09 -3.60 -21.03
N LEU A 181 -20.29 -4.65 -21.28
CA LEU A 181 -19.35 -5.16 -20.28
C LEU A 181 -18.30 -4.11 -19.93
N ARG A 182 -17.72 -3.46 -20.95
CA ARG A 182 -16.71 -2.41 -20.78
C ARG A 182 -17.25 -1.26 -19.92
N TYR A 183 -18.36 -0.64 -20.32
CA TYR A 183 -18.91 0.49 -19.58
C TYR A 183 -19.44 0.09 -18.21
N GLY A 184 -20.10 -1.05 -18.09
CA GLY A 184 -20.62 -1.55 -16.81
C GLY A 184 -19.51 -1.77 -15.79
N VAL A 185 -18.43 -2.44 -16.20
CA VAL A 185 -17.28 -2.75 -15.34
C VAL A 185 -16.52 -1.47 -14.97
N TYR A 186 -16.25 -0.58 -15.93
CA TYR A 186 -15.59 0.70 -15.64
C TYR A 186 -16.44 1.59 -14.73
N ALA A 187 -17.74 1.71 -14.99
CA ALA A 187 -18.65 2.51 -14.17
C ALA A 187 -18.70 1.96 -12.74
N LEU A 188 -18.89 0.65 -12.57
CA LEU A 188 -18.96 0.03 -11.25
C LEU A 188 -17.68 0.26 -10.45
N ILE A 189 -16.53 -0.04 -11.05
CA ILE A 189 -15.24 0.02 -10.35
C ILE A 189 -14.82 1.46 -10.10
N HIS A 190 -14.82 2.30 -11.13
CA HIS A 190 -14.31 3.66 -11.02
C HIS A 190 -15.26 4.57 -10.21
N ALA A 191 -16.57 4.56 -10.52
CA ALA A 191 -17.52 5.37 -9.77
C ALA A 191 -17.68 4.83 -8.34
N GLY A 192 -17.69 3.50 -8.15
CA GLY A 192 -17.71 2.91 -6.82
C GLY A 192 -16.51 3.32 -5.97
N MET A 193 -15.30 3.31 -6.54
CA MET A 193 -14.09 3.78 -5.86
C MET A 193 -14.22 5.25 -5.45
N GLY A 194 -14.71 6.10 -6.36
CA GLY A 194 -14.96 7.52 -6.08
C GLY A 194 -16.00 7.74 -4.97
N VAL A 195 -17.12 7.02 -5.01
CA VAL A 195 -18.19 7.12 -4.01
C VAL A 195 -17.70 6.66 -2.64
N THR A 196 -17.06 5.50 -2.57
CA THR A 196 -16.58 4.94 -1.29
C THR A 196 -15.52 5.82 -0.64
N LEU A 197 -14.60 6.37 -1.44
CA LEU A 197 -13.62 7.36 -0.98
C LEU A 197 -14.29 8.66 -0.53
N GLY A 198 -15.22 9.20 -1.32
CA GLY A 198 -15.93 10.43 -1.02
C GLY A 198 -16.74 10.34 0.27
N VAL A 199 -17.46 9.25 0.49
CA VAL A 199 -18.20 9.00 1.74
C VAL A 199 -17.25 8.98 2.93
N PHE A 200 -16.13 8.25 2.82
CA PHE A 200 -15.13 8.21 3.90
C PHE A 200 -14.57 9.61 4.21
N LEU A 201 -14.20 10.39 3.18
CA LEU A 201 -13.66 11.74 3.35
C LEU A 201 -14.68 12.70 4.00
N VAL A 202 -15.96 12.62 3.62
CA VAL A 202 -17.03 13.41 4.25
C VAL A 202 -17.21 13.04 5.72
N LEU A 203 -17.16 11.74 6.06
CA LEU A 203 -17.23 11.29 7.45
C LEU A 203 -16.02 11.76 8.26
N LEU A 204 -14.82 11.69 7.68
CA LEU A 204 -13.60 12.19 8.30
C LEU A 204 -13.68 13.71 8.52
N TRP A 205 -14.14 14.47 7.54
CA TRP A 205 -14.35 15.92 7.69
C TRP A 205 -15.36 16.23 8.81
N ARG A 206 -16.51 15.55 8.83
CA ARG A 206 -17.53 15.73 9.87
C ARG A 206 -17.07 15.34 11.27
N SER A 207 -16.06 14.49 11.38
CA SER A 207 -15.47 14.13 12.67
C SER A 207 -14.73 15.31 13.32
N LEU A 208 -14.20 16.24 12.51
CA LEU A 208 -13.47 17.42 12.95
C LEU A 208 -14.37 18.59 13.38
N GLY A 209 -15.68 18.52 13.11
CA GLY A 209 -16.62 19.57 13.49
C GLY A 209 -16.79 19.66 15.01
N ARG A 210 -16.77 20.89 15.56
CA ARG A 210 -17.10 21.16 16.96
C ARG A 210 -18.57 20.84 17.23
N GLU A 211 -18.85 20.22 18.37
CA GLU A 211 -20.22 20.18 18.91
C GLU A 211 -20.56 21.61 19.35
N ASN A 212 -21.48 22.24 18.63
CA ASN A 212 -22.12 23.50 19.04
C ASN A 212 -23.28 23.19 19.97
#